data_AF-A0A2H1EH44-F1
#
_entry.id   AF-A0A2H1EH44-F1
#
_cell.length_a   1.000
_cell.length_b   1.000
_cell.length_c   1.000
_cell.angle_alpha   90.00
_cell.angle_beta   90.00
_cell.angle_gamma   90.00
#
_symmetry.space_group_name_H-M   'P 1'
#
loop_
_entity.id
_entity.type
_entity.pdbx_description
1 polymer ?
#
loop_
_entity_poly.entity_id
_entity_poly.type
_entity_poly.pdbx_seq_one_letter_code
_entity_poly.pdbx_strand_id
1 'polypeptide(L)'
;MMTPDLLSFAVAFLGGLFATLLMTATEIPSWKKWGLQGVLEWHENQVLCVKFFKLSKSNLHFKGIFLLHFVNGGLGSMGFLLALWIFPIALGSLFFSGILYGLFLWVVTLLPIHKPITGISLRTHPDGILPSVSSFIGHVVYGIAIGYFFLNLPV
;
A
#
# COMPACT_ATOMS: atom_id res chain seq x y z
N MET A 1 22.02 14.63 -3.11
CA MET A 1 21.09 13.62 -2.58
C MET A 1 21.71 13.03 -1.34
N MET A 2 20.94 12.92 -0.26
CA MET A 2 21.39 12.29 0.98
C MET A 2 21.62 10.78 0.72
N THR A 3 22.70 10.23 1.24
CA THR A 3 22.90 8.77 1.24
C THR A 3 21.95 8.18 2.28
N PRO A 4 21.10 7.19 1.94
CA PRO A 4 20.18 6.60 2.90
C PRO A 4 20.95 6.00 4.08
N ASP A 5 20.63 6.49 5.27
CA ASP A 5 21.09 5.97 6.56
C ASP A 5 19.91 5.44 7.38
N LEU A 6 20.20 4.87 8.56
CA LEU A 6 19.17 4.32 9.44
C LEU A 6 18.08 5.33 9.81
N LEU A 7 18.45 6.60 10.02
CA LEU A 7 17.49 7.64 10.40
C LEU A 7 16.55 7.96 9.24
N SER A 8 17.09 8.15 8.03
CA SER A 8 16.30 8.40 6.82
C SER A 8 15.33 7.25 6.52
N PHE A 9 15.76 6.00 6.72
CA PHE A 9 14.88 4.83 6.58
C PHE A 9 13.77 4.81 7.64
N ALA A 10 14.09 5.12 8.90
CA ALA A 10 13.09 5.19 9.96
C ALA A 10 12.06 6.29 9.68
N VAL A 11 12.51 7.47 9.25
CA VAL A 11 11.64 8.59 8.86
C VAL A 11 10.77 8.22 7.65
N ALA A 12 11.36 7.61 6.61
CA ALA A 12 10.62 7.11 5.45
C ALA A 12 9.56 6.08 5.86
N PHE A 13 9.90 5.13 6.73
CA PHE A 13 8.96 4.12 7.23
C PHE A 13 7.77 4.78 7.94
N LEU A 14 8.02 5.75 8.83
CA LEU A 14 6.98 6.52 9.51
C LEU A 14 6.08 7.30 8.52
N GLY A 15 6.68 7.90 7.49
CA GLY A 15 5.92 8.53 6.39
C GLY A 15 5.03 7.53 5.66
N GLY A 16 5.52 6.30 5.46
CA GLY A 16 4.73 5.20 4.90
C GLY A 16 3.57 4.76 5.79
N LEU A 17 3.77 4.70 7.10
CA LEU A 17 2.67 4.42 8.04
C LEU A 17 1.57 5.49 7.94
N PHE A 18 1.96 6.76 7.87
CA PHE A 18 1.00 7.86 7.73
C PHE A 18 0.27 7.81 6.38
N ALA A 19 0.97 7.57 5.28
CA ALA A 19 0.36 7.41 3.96
C ALA A 19 -0.63 6.24 3.93
N THR A 20 -0.29 5.13 4.58
CA THR A 20 -1.20 3.97 4.70
C THR A 20 -2.42 4.28 5.55
N LEU A 21 -2.31 5.10 6.60
CA LEU A 21 -3.48 5.56 7.35
C LEU A 21 -4.47 6.31 6.45
N LEU A 22 -3.96 7.19 5.57
CA LEU A 22 -4.80 7.91 4.61
C LEU A 22 -5.44 6.97 3.58
N MET A 23 -4.66 6.03 3.04
CA MET A 23 -5.17 4.97 2.15
C MET A 23 -6.28 4.15 2.83
N THR A 24 -6.04 3.66 4.05
CA THR A 24 -7.02 2.94 4.88
C THR A 24 -8.33 3.73 5.03
N ALA A 25 -8.27 5.04 5.25
CA ALA A 25 -9.47 5.86 5.35
C ALA A 25 -10.32 5.83 4.06
N THR A 26 -9.68 5.80 2.89
CA THR A 26 -10.35 5.69 1.59
C THR A 26 -10.88 4.29 1.28
N GLU A 27 -10.39 3.26 1.96
CA GLU A 27 -10.81 1.86 1.79
C GLU A 27 -12.03 1.51 2.65
N ILE A 28 -12.28 2.23 3.74
CA ILE A 28 -13.43 2.00 4.64
C ILE A 28 -14.78 1.96 3.90
N PRO A 29 -15.11 2.87 2.95
CA PRO A 29 -16.34 2.78 2.18
C PRO A 29 -16.48 1.47 1.39
N SER A 30 -15.39 0.99 0.81
CA SER A 30 -15.35 -0.26 0.05
C SER A 30 -15.53 -1.48 0.95
N TRP A 31 -14.89 -1.46 2.13
CA TRP A 31 -15.13 -2.48 3.15
C TRP A 31 -16.58 -2.52 3.63
N LYS A 32 -17.19 -1.35 3.87
CA LYS A 32 -18.61 -1.27 4.26
C LYS A 32 -19.56 -1.80 3.18
N LYS A 33 -19.21 -1.65 1.91
CA LYS A 33 -20.06 -2.03 0.78
C LYS A 33 -19.94 -3.49 0.38
N TRP A 34 -18.72 -4.02 0.32
CA TRP A 34 -18.43 -5.37 -0.22
C TRP A 34 -17.75 -6.30 0.80
N GLY A 35 -17.63 -5.88 2.05
CA GLY A 35 -16.90 -6.63 3.07
C GLY A 35 -15.41 -6.72 2.76
N LEU A 36 -14.76 -7.75 3.29
CA LEU A 36 -13.30 -7.91 3.18
C LEU A 36 -12.82 -8.01 1.72
N GLN A 37 -13.57 -8.69 0.84
CA GLN A 37 -13.20 -8.85 -0.56
C GLN A 37 -13.22 -7.51 -1.33
N GLY A 38 -13.97 -6.53 -0.83
CA GLY A 38 -13.98 -5.16 -1.34
C GLY A 38 -12.69 -4.37 -1.14
N VAL A 39 -11.81 -4.82 -0.25
CA VAL A 39 -10.50 -4.20 0.01
C VAL A 39 -9.42 -5.24 -0.20
N LEU A 40 -8.82 -5.20 -1.39
CA LEU A 40 -8.00 -6.28 -1.94
C LEU A 40 -6.77 -6.55 -1.07
N GLU A 41 -6.14 -5.49 -0.59
CA GLU A 41 -4.97 -5.48 0.29
C GLU A 41 -5.30 -6.11 1.65
N TRP A 42 -6.48 -5.80 2.20
CA TRP A 42 -6.92 -6.38 3.48
C TRP A 42 -7.27 -7.85 3.32
N HIS A 43 -7.87 -8.22 2.19
CA HIS A 43 -8.17 -9.60 1.85
C HIS A 43 -6.90 -10.44 1.73
N GLU A 44 -5.88 -9.93 1.04
CA GLU A 44 -4.55 -10.57 0.97
C GLU A 44 -3.97 -10.78 2.37
N ASN A 45 -3.96 -9.73 3.19
CA ASN A 45 -3.39 -9.80 4.53
C ASN A 45 -4.15 -10.79 5.44
N GLN A 46 -5.47 -10.86 5.35
CA GLN A 46 -6.26 -11.87 6.06
C GLN A 46 -5.86 -13.28 5.63
N VAL A 47 -5.77 -13.53 4.32
CA VAL A 47 -5.44 -14.86 3.79
C VAL A 47 -4.01 -15.25 4.16
N LEU A 48 -3.06 -14.32 4.13
CA LEU A 48 -1.70 -14.53 4.62
C LEU A 48 -1.68 -14.83 6.11
N CYS A 49 -2.39 -14.07 6.94
CA CYS A 49 -2.47 -14.32 8.38
C CYS A 49 -3.04 -15.72 8.68
N VAL A 50 -4.13 -16.10 8.00
CA VAL A 50 -4.71 -17.44 8.13
C VAL A 50 -3.70 -18.52 7.76
N LYS A 51 -2.94 -18.35 6.68
CA LYS A 51 -1.92 -19.32 6.22
C LYS A 51 -0.74 -19.39 7.19
N PHE A 52 -0.14 -18.26 7.55
CA PHE A 52 1.08 -18.21 8.38
C PHE A 52 0.83 -18.62 9.83
N PHE A 53 -0.31 -18.21 10.40
CA PHE A 53 -0.63 -18.48 11.80
C PHE A 53 -1.62 -19.64 11.98
N LYS A 54 -1.95 -20.36 10.90
CA LYS A 54 -2.89 -21.49 10.88
C LYS A 54 -4.23 -21.18 11.57
N LEU A 55 -4.74 -19.96 11.35
CA LEU A 55 -5.97 -19.48 11.99
C LEU A 55 -7.21 -20.06 11.29
N SER A 56 -8.34 -20.03 11.99
CA SER A 56 -9.64 -20.32 11.36
C SER A 56 -9.97 -19.28 10.30
N LYS A 57 -10.54 -19.72 9.17
CA LYS A 57 -11.09 -18.85 8.12
C LYS A 57 -12.38 -18.14 8.53
N SER A 58 -13.06 -18.63 9.58
CA SER A 58 -14.39 -18.15 9.97
C SER A 58 -14.39 -16.73 10.54
N ASN A 59 -13.25 -16.26 11.07
CA ASN A 59 -13.16 -14.99 11.78
C ASN A 59 -12.13 -14.06 11.13
N LEU A 60 -12.43 -12.76 11.11
CA LEU A 60 -11.50 -11.74 10.68
C LEU A 60 -10.40 -11.53 11.72
N HIS A 61 -9.15 -11.54 11.27
CA HIS A 61 -7.98 -11.31 12.10
C HIS A 61 -7.50 -9.86 11.93
N PHE A 62 -8.32 -8.90 12.37
CA PHE A 62 -8.08 -7.46 12.18
C PHE A 62 -6.68 -7.00 12.60
N LYS A 63 -6.16 -7.50 13.72
CA LYS A 63 -4.80 -7.17 14.18
C LYS A 63 -3.75 -7.51 13.14
N GLY A 64 -3.83 -8.70 12.53
CA GLY A 64 -2.90 -9.11 11.50
C GLY A 64 -3.13 -8.41 10.16
N ILE A 65 -4.40 -8.18 9.78
CA ILE A 65 -4.75 -7.41 8.58
C ILE A 65 -4.07 -6.04 8.61
N PHE A 66 -4.29 -5.28 9.68
CA PHE A 66 -3.75 -3.93 9.81
C PHE A 66 -2.25 -3.94 10.08
N LEU A 67 -1.72 -4.87 10.88
CA LEU A 67 -0.26 -4.98 11.07
C LEU A 67 0.45 -5.14 9.73
N LEU A 68 0.03 -6.09 8.89
CA LEU A 68 0.63 -6.30 7.57
C LEU A 68 0.40 -5.11 6.65
N HIS A 69 -0.79 -4.49 6.67
CA HIS A 69 -1.09 -3.35 5.82
C HIS A 69 -0.17 -2.16 6.12
N PHE A 70 -0.01 -1.82 7.40
CA PHE A 70 0.87 -0.74 7.84
C PHE A 70 2.36 -1.08 7.64
N VAL A 71 2.79 -2.33 7.90
CA VAL A 71 4.17 -2.75 7.63
C VAL A 71 4.49 -2.66 6.13
N ASN A 72 3.61 -3.15 5.26
CA ASN A 72 3.77 -3.05 3.81
C ASN A 72 3.82 -1.59 3.36
N GLY A 73 2.98 -0.75 3.94
CA GLY A 73 2.99 0.70 3.75
C GLY A 73 4.30 1.38 4.12
N GLY A 74 4.82 1.08 5.32
CA GLY A 74 6.11 1.60 5.78
C GLY A 74 7.26 1.14 4.88
N LEU A 75 7.32 -0.14 4.54
CA LEU A 75 8.33 -0.71 3.65
C LEU A 75 8.22 -0.13 2.22
N GLY A 76 7.01 0.11 1.74
CA GLY A 76 6.77 0.76 0.45
C GLY A 76 7.43 2.14 0.37
N SER A 77 7.33 2.94 1.43
CA SER A 77 7.95 4.27 1.50
C SER A 77 9.48 4.20 1.59
N MET A 78 10.03 3.22 2.33
CA MET A 78 11.46 2.95 2.31
C MET A 78 11.96 2.57 0.90
N GLY A 79 11.15 1.81 0.14
CA GLY A 79 11.41 1.52 -1.26
C GLY A 79 11.43 2.78 -2.14
N PHE A 80 10.57 3.77 -1.85
CA PHE A 80 10.60 5.06 -2.55
C PHE A 80 11.88 5.84 -2.25
N LEU A 81 12.32 5.90 -1.00
CA LEU A 81 13.62 6.51 -0.62
C LEU A 81 14.77 5.85 -1.41
N LEU A 82 14.79 4.52 -1.50
CA LEU A 82 15.77 3.79 -2.30
C LEU A 82 15.69 4.16 -3.78
N ALA A 83 14.49 4.27 -4.34
CA ALA A 83 14.30 4.68 -5.73
C ALA A 83 14.82 6.09 -5.98
N LEU A 84 14.57 7.04 -5.07
CA LEU A 84 15.09 8.41 -5.16
C LEU A 84 16.63 8.46 -5.06
N TRP A 85 17.23 7.54 -4.30
CA TRP A 85 18.69 7.47 -4.20
C TRP A 85 19.34 6.91 -5.48
N ILE A 86 18.72 5.88 -6.09
CA ILE A 86 19.21 5.24 -7.32
C ILE A 86 18.96 6.13 -8.54
N PHE A 87 17.77 6.75 -8.60
CA PHE A 87 17.34 7.59 -9.71
C PHE A 87 17.30 9.05 -9.26
N PRO A 88 18.22 9.92 -9.73
CA PRO A 88 18.23 11.33 -9.37
C PRO A 88 17.00 12.06 -9.93
N ILE A 89 15.94 12.11 -9.15
CA ILE A 89 14.71 12.84 -9.49
C ILE A 89 14.87 14.31 -9.09
N ALA A 90 14.55 15.23 -10.00
CA ALA A 90 14.54 16.66 -9.71
C ALA A 90 13.52 17.00 -8.62
N LEU A 91 13.87 17.92 -7.71
CA LEU A 91 13.04 18.28 -6.55
C LEU A 91 11.62 18.69 -6.96
N GLY A 92 11.49 19.48 -8.04
CA GLY A 92 10.20 19.91 -8.60
C GLY A 92 9.33 18.79 -9.16
N SER A 93 9.87 17.58 -9.30
CA SER A 93 9.15 16.39 -9.78
C SER A 93 8.80 15.40 -8.67
N LEU A 94 9.29 15.57 -7.43
CA LEU A 94 9.10 14.62 -6.32
C LEU A 94 7.63 14.28 -6.05
N PHE A 95 6.76 15.29 -6.09
CA PHE A 95 5.33 15.10 -5.88
C PHE A 95 4.72 14.14 -6.93
N PHE A 96 5.01 14.38 -8.21
CA PHE A 96 4.54 13.53 -9.30
C PHE A 96 5.17 12.14 -9.26
N SER A 97 6.44 12.04 -8.87
CA SER A 97 7.12 10.76 -8.68
C SER A 97 6.47 9.92 -7.58
N GLY A 98 5.97 10.54 -6.51
CA GLY A 98 5.17 9.84 -5.49
C GLY A 98 3.89 9.23 -6.05
N ILE A 99 3.15 9.97 -6.88
CA ILE A 99 1.94 9.45 -7.56
C ILE A 99 2.29 8.26 -8.45
N LEU A 100 3.28 8.41 -9.33
CA LEU A 100 3.74 7.33 -10.21
C LEU A 100 4.21 6.12 -9.42
N TYR A 101 4.84 6.35 -8.27
CA TYR A 101 5.27 5.28 -7.38
C TYR A 101 4.07 4.55 -6.74
N GLY A 102 3.03 5.27 -6.32
CA GLY A 102 1.78 4.66 -5.86
C GLY A 102 1.13 3.77 -6.94
N LEU A 103 1.10 4.25 -8.18
CA LEU A 103 0.64 3.46 -9.33
C LEU A 103 1.51 2.22 -9.57
N PHE A 104 2.83 2.38 -9.50
CA PHE A 104 3.78 1.28 -9.60
C PHE A 104 3.52 0.23 -8.52
N LEU A 105 3.37 0.64 -7.26
CA LEU A 105 3.04 -0.25 -6.16
C LEU A 105 1.75 -1.01 -6.45
N TRP A 106 0.67 -0.34 -6.84
CA TRP A 106 -0.58 -1.02 -7.19
C TRP A 106 -0.37 -2.10 -8.27
N VAL A 107 0.38 -1.77 -9.32
CA VAL A 107 0.69 -2.73 -10.39
C VAL A 107 1.46 -3.95 -9.86
N VAL A 108 2.53 -3.72 -9.10
CA VAL A 108 3.43 -4.82 -8.69
C VAL A 108 2.90 -5.62 -7.50
N THR A 109 2.08 -5.02 -6.63
CA THR A 109 1.50 -5.71 -5.49
C THR A 109 0.16 -6.34 -5.83
N LEU A 110 -0.73 -5.72 -6.62
CA LEU A 110 -2.05 -6.30 -6.86
C LEU A 110 -2.08 -7.21 -8.08
N LEU A 111 -1.56 -6.77 -9.24
CA LEU A 111 -1.73 -7.54 -10.48
C LEU A 111 -1.13 -8.96 -10.42
N PRO A 112 0.12 -9.15 -9.96
CA PRO A 112 0.72 -10.48 -9.93
C PRO A 112 0.45 -11.23 -8.63
N ILE A 113 0.13 -10.57 -7.50
CA ILE A 113 0.11 -11.21 -6.18
C ILE A 113 -1.30 -11.54 -5.70
N HIS A 114 -2.30 -10.70 -6.02
CA HIS A 114 -3.65 -10.85 -5.45
C HIS A 114 -4.25 -12.23 -5.68
N LYS A 115 -4.35 -12.64 -6.96
CA LYS A 115 -4.95 -13.92 -7.34
C LYS A 115 -4.18 -15.12 -6.76
N PRO A 116 -2.84 -15.19 -6.81
CA PRO A 116 -2.10 -16.27 -6.13
C PRO A 116 -2.33 -16.35 -4.62
N ILE A 117 -2.53 -15.23 -3.93
CA ILE A 117 -2.78 -15.24 -2.49
C ILE A 117 -4.22 -15.64 -2.19
N THR A 118 -5.19 -14.96 -2.78
CA THR A 118 -6.62 -14.99 -2.40
C THR A 118 -7.45 -15.96 -3.23
N GLY A 119 -6.96 -16.37 -4.40
CA GLY A 119 -7.71 -17.14 -5.39
C GLY A 119 -8.68 -16.30 -6.24
N ILE A 120 -8.83 -15.00 -5.94
CA ILE A 120 -9.75 -14.09 -6.65
C ILE A 120 -8.99 -13.29 -7.70
N SER A 121 -9.54 -13.19 -8.90
CA SER A 121 -8.97 -12.39 -9.99
C SER A 121 -9.46 -10.94 -9.91
N LEU A 122 -8.59 -9.98 -10.18
CA LEU A 122 -8.95 -8.55 -10.27
C LEU A 122 -9.93 -8.27 -11.41
N ARG A 123 -9.78 -8.97 -12.55
CA ARG A 123 -10.59 -8.76 -13.77
C ARG A 123 -11.96 -9.40 -13.70
N THR A 124 -12.05 -10.54 -13.02
CA THR A 124 -13.28 -11.35 -12.90
C THR A 124 -13.68 -11.45 -11.43
N HIS A 125 -13.50 -10.35 -10.70
CA HIS A 125 -13.82 -10.27 -9.29
C HIS A 125 -15.35 -10.43 -9.10
N PRO A 126 -15.83 -11.17 -8.07
CA PRO A 126 -17.26 -11.40 -7.85
C PRO A 126 -18.09 -10.10 -7.79
N ASP A 127 -17.55 -9.07 -7.16
CA ASP A 127 -18.17 -7.73 -7.05
C ASP A 127 -17.92 -6.81 -8.26
N GLY A 128 -17.45 -7.34 -9.39
CA GLY A 128 -17.08 -6.58 -10.58
C GLY A 128 -15.76 -5.80 -10.41
N ILE A 129 -15.51 -4.82 -11.28
CA ILE A 129 -14.21 -4.12 -11.33
C ILE A 129 -13.99 -3.11 -10.18
N LEU A 130 -15.05 -2.74 -9.45
CA LEU A 130 -15.04 -1.63 -8.51
C LEU A 130 -14.07 -1.80 -7.31
N PRO A 131 -13.89 -3.00 -6.71
CA PRO A 131 -12.85 -3.20 -5.70
C PRO A 131 -11.43 -2.89 -6.23
N SER A 132 -11.13 -3.26 -7.49
CA SER A 132 -9.86 -2.93 -8.12
C SER A 132 -9.70 -1.42 -8.33
N VAL A 133 -10.77 -0.72 -8.72
CA VAL A 133 -10.77 0.75 -8.85
C VAL A 133 -10.57 1.41 -7.48
N SER A 134 -11.21 0.90 -6.43
CA SER A 134 -11.03 1.41 -5.07
C SER A 134 -9.59 1.25 -4.59
N SER A 135 -9.00 0.06 -4.80
CA SER A 135 -7.60 -0.23 -4.48
C SER A 135 -6.65 0.69 -5.25
N PHE A 136 -6.92 0.95 -6.53
CA PHE A 136 -6.17 1.91 -7.34
C PHE A 136 -6.23 3.33 -6.76
N ILE A 137 -7.43 3.80 -6.38
CA ILE A 137 -7.60 5.12 -5.75
C ILE A 137 -6.81 5.19 -4.44
N GLY A 138 -6.88 4.14 -3.61
CA GLY A 138 -6.12 4.06 -2.36
C GLY A 138 -4.61 4.20 -2.59
N HIS A 139 -4.07 3.53 -3.61
CA HIS A 139 -2.66 3.63 -3.98
C HIS A 139 -2.28 5.00 -4.55
N VAL A 140 -3.16 5.66 -5.29
CA VAL A 140 -2.94 7.06 -5.70
C VAL A 140 -2.87 7.98 -4.48
N VAL A 141 -3.77 7.82 -3.52
CA VAL A 141 -3.77 8.58 -2.26
C VAL A 141 -2.49 8.33 -1.46
N TYR A 142 -2.07 7.07 -1.35
CA TYR A 142 -0.79 6.71 -0.76
C TYR A 142 0.38 7.42 -1.48
N GLY A 143 0.43 7.36 -2.80
CA GLY A 143 1.47 8.00 -3.61
C GLY A 143 1.53 9.53 -3.46
N ILE A 144 0.37 10.19 -3.41
CA ILE A 144 0.25 11.63 -3.12
C ILE A 144 0.85 11.95 -1.74
N ALA A 145 0.47 11.17 -0.72
CA ALA A 145 0.93 11.37 0.64
C ALA A 145 2.46 11.20 0.77
N ILE A 146 3.02 10.17 0.12
CA ILE A 146 4.47 9.96 0.05
C ILE A 146 5.17 11.10 -0.70
N GLY A 147 4.69 11.48 -1.88
CA GLY A 147 5.26 12.57 -2.66
C GLY A 147 5.28 13.88 -1.88
N TYR A 148 4.19 14.20 -1.17
CA TYR A 148 4.11 15.37 -0.31
C TYR A 148 5.05 15.26 0.90
N PHE A 149 5.14 14.09 1.54
CA PHE A 149 6.02 13.85 2.69
C PHE A 149 7.49 14.10 2.32
N PHE A 150 7.97 13.51 1.22
CA PHE A 150 9.36 13.68 0.78
C PHE A 150 9.68 15.07 0.24
N LEU A 151 8.69 15.78 -0.33
CA LEU A 151 8.87 17.18 -0.74
C LEU A 151 9.13 18.10 0.47
N ASN A 152 8.57 17.77 1.63
CA ASN A 152 8.66 18.56 2.86
C ASN A 152 9.63 17.96 3.89
N LEU A 153 10.36 16.91 3.54
CA LEU A 153 11.40 16.40 4.41
C LEU A 153 12.51 17.46 4.48
N PRO A 154 12.95 17.89 5.68
CA PRO A 154 14.15 18.69 5.79
C PRO A 154 15.32 17.84 5.28
N VAL A 155 15.88 18.25 4.13
CA VAL A 155 17.02 17.62 3.47
C VAL A 155 18.32 18.13 4.08
#